data_AF-A0AAD7GU82-F1
#
_entry.id   AF-A0AAD7GU82-F1
#
_cell.length_a   1.000
_cell.length_b   1.000
_cell.length_c   1.000
_cell.angle_alpha   90.00
_cell.angle_beta   90.00
_cell.angle_gamma   90.00
#
_symmetry.space_group_name_H-M   'P 1'
#
loop_
_entity.id
_entity.type
_entity.pdbx_description
1 polymer ?
#
loop_
_entity_poly.entity_id
_entity_poly.type
_entity_poly.pdbx_seq_one_letter_code
_entity_poly.pdbx_strand_id
1 'polypeptide(L)'
;MSTEEVMKMVKTCGLNRMAVYATFLLVYIKAARTDPEVLGALQSFRQIMHAGVALNRGDEEWAYAHDLPITAMYATSETATLMTTKLGSSPSDRLLRLPGGSARLIQYHAVAKTGDTSSSSPQLWEVVLPSGAPESPHSSLFSDDDLYHTGDLFEEVQRGLYTFRGRKDDWLKTVMASAI
;
A
#
# COMPACT_ATOMS: atom_id res chain seq x y z
N MET A 1 7.33 -12.47 14.16
CA MET A 1 6.29 -12.97 15.06
C MET A 1 5.59 -14.16 14.41
N SER A 2 5.60 -15.32 15.06
CA SER A 2 4.99 -16.55 14.54
C SER A 2 3.47 -16.55 14.68
N THR A 3 2.79 -17.45 13.98
CA THR A 3 1.33 -17.64 14.14
C THR A 3 0.99 -18.04 15.57
N GLU A 4 1.79 -18.91 16.21
CA GLU A 4 1.57 -19.35 17.60
C GLU A 4 1.64 -18.18 18.58
N GLU A 5 2.60 -17.26 18.39
CA GLU A 5 2.73 -16.06 19.21
C GLU A 5 1.50 -15.15 19.08
N VAL A 6 1.05 -14.89 17.84
CA VAL A 6 -0.18 -14.09 17.60
C VAL A 6 -1.38 -14.73 18.28
N MET A 7 -1.56 -16.04 18.11
CA MET A 7 -2.68 -16.76 18.72
C MET A 7 -2.65 -16.67 20.25
N LYS A 8 -1.47 -16.76 20.88
CA LYS A 8 -1.32 -16.53 22.32
C LYS A 8 -1.68 -15.08 22.69
N MET A 9 -1.23 -14.09 21.93
CA MET A 9 -1.58 -12.68 22.20
C MET A 9 -3.08 -12.40 22.06
N VAL A 10 -3.76 -13.03 21.09
CA VAL A 10 -5.22 -12.94 20.95
C VAL A 10 -5.91 -13.57 22.16
N LYS A 11 -5.57 -14.82 22.51
CA LYS A 11 -6.25 -15.58 23.56
C LYS A 11 -5.96 -15.06 24.97
N THR A 12 -4.71 -14.68 25.25
CA THR A 12 -4.25 -14.32 26.59
C THR A 12 -4.33 -12.81 26.84
N CYS A 13 -4.07 -11.98 25.82
CA CYS A 13 -3.98 -10.53 25.99
C CYS A 13 -5.17 -9.78 25.34
N GLY A 14 -6.04 -10.46 24.61
CA GLY A 14 -7.18 -9.82 23.93
C GLY A 14 -6.77 -8.92 22.76
N LEU A 15 -5.63 -9.22 22.12
CA LEU A 15 -5.16 -8.48 20.95
C LEU A 15 -6.25 -8.48 19.86
N ASN A 16 -6.73 -7.28 19.49
CA ASN A 16 -7.82 -7.12 18.52
C ASN A 16 -7.51 -6.05 17.45
N ARG A 17 -6.31 -5.46 17.48
CA ARG A 17 -5.79 -4.59 16.41
C ARG A 17 -4.33 -4.91 16.19
N MET A 18 -3.93 -5.07 14.93
CA MET A 18 -2.56 -5.41 14.57
C MET A 18 -2.07 -4.50 13.46
N ALA A 19 -0.83 -4.01 13.56
CA ALA A 19 -0.11 -3.40 12.45
C ALA A 19 1.11 -4.27 12.16
N VAL A 20 1.23 -4.79 10.93
CA VAL A 20 2.28 -5.75 10.54
C VAL A 20 2.81 -5.48 9.15
N TYR A 21 3.99 -6.01 8.81
CA TYR A 21 4.37 -6.08 7.40
C TYR A 21 3.54 -7.13 6.67
N ALA A 22 3.21 -6.86 5.40
CA ALA A 22 2.44 -7.78 4.57
C ALA A 22 3.09 -9.19 4.49
N THR A 23 4.42 -9.29 4.53
CA THR A 23 5.14 -10.56 4.57
C THR A 23 4.80 -11.42 5.79
N PHE A 24 4.60 -10.82 6.97
CA PHE A 24 4.14 -11.54 8.15
C PHE A 24 2.65 -11.87 8.07
N LEU A 25 1.83 -10.94 7.56
CA LEU A 25 0.40 -11.20 7.36
C LEU A 25 0.15 -12.40 6.45
N LEU A 26 0.96 -12.57 5.40
CA LEU A 26 0.89 -13.73 4.51
C LEU A 26 1.13 -15.06 5.23
N VAL A 27 1.99 -15.09 6.26
CA VAL A 27 2.20 -16.30 7.08
C VAL A 27 0.91 -16.65 7.83
N TYR A 28 0.22 -15.66 8.38
CA TYR A 28 -1.03 -15.87 9.12
C TYR A 28 -2.18 -16.26 8.20
N ILE A 29 -2.30 -15.64 7.02
CA ILE A 29 -3.27 -16.01 5.98
C ILE A 29 -3.07 -17.46 5.54
N LYS A 30 -1.81 -17.88 5.29
CA LYS A 30 -1.50 -19.26 4.92
C LYS A 30 -1.89 -20.25 6.00
N ALA A 31 -1.64 -19.94 7.27
CA ALA A 31 -2.07 -20.79 8.38
C ALA A 31 -3.60 -20.86 8.50
N ALA A 32 -4.29 -19.73 8.35
CA ALA A 32 -5.75 -19.64 8.40
C ALA A 32 -6.46 -20.47 7.32
N ARG A 33 -5.81 -20.72 6.17
CA ARG A 33 -6.34 -21.60 5.12
C ARG A 33 -6.45 -23.06 5.53
N THR A 34 -5.66 -23.49 6.51
CA THR A 34 -5.59 -24.88 6.96
C THR A 34 -6.03 -25.06 8.42
N ASP A 35 -6.10 -23.98 9.18
CA ASP A 35 -6.45 -23.98 10.60
C ASP A 35 -7.65 -23.05 10.88
N PRO A 36 -8.84 -23.61 11.13
CA PRO A 36 -10.04 -22.83 11.45
C PRO A 36 -9.92 -22.00 12.72
N GLU A 37 -9.08 -22.39 13.68
CA GLU A 37 -8.87 -21.62 14.90
C GLU A 37 -8.12 -20.32 14.58
N VAL A 38 -7.09 -20.41 13.74
CA VAL A 38 -6.35 -19.24 13.25
C VAL A 38 -7.26 -18.33 12.43
N LEU A 39 -8.08 -18.89 11.54
CA LEU A 39 -9.05 -18.12 10.77
C LEU A 39 -10.01 -17.36 11.69
N GLY A 40 -10.63 -18.04 12.65
CA GLY A 40 -11.56 -17.43 13.61
C GLY A 40 -10.89 -16.32 14.44
N ALA A 41 -9.63 -16.52 14.84
CA ALA A 41 -8.87 -15.49 15.53
C ALA A 41 -8.63 -14.25 14.64
N LEU A 42 -8.20 -14.42 13.39
CA LEU A 42 -7.99 -13.29 12.46
C LEU A 42 -9.29 -12.55 12.15
N GLN A 43 -10.42 -13.26 11.99
CA GLN A 43 -11.75 -12.67 11.80
C GLN A 43 -12.21 -11.87 13.02
N SER A 44 -11.77 -12.24 14.22
CA SER A 44 -12.16 -11.55 15.47
C SER A 44 -11.47 -10.19 15.67
N PHE A 45 -10.47 -9.85 14.85
CA PHE A 45 -9.83 -8.53 14.93
C PHE A 45 -10.82 -7.42 14.59
N ARG A 46 -10.64 -6.27 15.20
CA ARG A 46 -11.27 -5.02 14.76
C ARG A 46 -10.59 -4.48 13.50
N GLN A 47 -9.28 -4.70 13.37
CA GLN A 47 -8.48 -4.27 12.21
C GLN A 47 -7.14 -4.99 12.17
N ILE A 48 -6.74 -5.43 10.99
CA ILE A 48 -5.40 -5.90 10.66
C ILE A 48 -4.83 -4.95 9.61
N MET A 49 -3.99 -4.02 10.03
CA MET A 49 -3.30 -3.08 9.17
C MET A 49 -2.00 -3.71 8.64
N HIS A 50 -1.75 -3.62 7.34
CA HIS A 50 -0.47 -4.01 6.77
C HIS A 50 0.22 -2.88 6.00
N ALA A 51 1.55 -2.93 5.98
CA ALA A 51 2.41 -1.97 5.28
C ALA A 51 3.64 -2.65 4.64
N GLY A 52 4.50 -1.82 4.04
CA GLY A 52 5.79 -2.22 3.45
C GLY A 52 5.67 -2.67 1.99
N VAL A 53 4.83 -3.67 1.73
CA VAL A 53 4.54 -4.13 0.37
C VAL A 53 3.05 -4.43 0.20
N ALA A 54 2.57 -4.41 -1.04
CA ALA A 54 1.23 -4.85 -1.36
C ALA A 54 1.10 -6.37 -1.14
N LEU A 55 -0.07 -6.82 -0.71
CA LEU A 55 -0.42 -8.24 -0.79
C LEU A 55 -0.52 -8.63 -2.27
N ASN A 56 -0.16 -9.88 -2.59
CA ASN A 56 -0.49 -10.37 -3.92
C ASN A 56 -2.02 -10.51 -4.04
N ARG A 57 -2.50 -10.36 -5.28
CA ARG A 57 -3.94 -10.32 -5.57
C ARG A 57 -4.70 -11.55 -5.06
N GLY A 58 -4.13 -12.75 -5.19
CA GLY A 58 -4.81 -13.99 -4.78
C GLY A 58 -4.98 -14.09 -3.27
N ASP A 59 -3.96 -13.71 -2.50
CA ASP A 59 -4.02 -13.72 -1.03
C ASP A 59 -4.93 -12.62 -0.50
N GLU A 60 -4.91 -11.45 -1.15
CA GLU A 60 -5.84 -10.36 -0.86
C GLU A 60 -7.29 -10.76 -1.14
N GLU A 61 -7.59 -11.30 -2.33
CA GLU A 61 -8.94 -11.77 -2.70
C GLU A 61 -9.44 -12.87 -1.75
N TRP A 62 -8.59 -13.82 -1.39
CA TRP A 62 -8.93 -14.86 -0.41
C TRP A 62 -9.29 -14.26 0.95
N ALA A 63 -8.47 -13.32 1.43
CA ALA A 63 -8.70 -12.69 2.74
C ALA A 63 -10.03 -11.94 2.79
N TYR A 64 -10.38 -11.21 1.73
CA TYR A 64 -11.68 -10.56 1.63
C TYR A 64 -12.85 -11.55 1.55
N ALA A 65 -12.68 -12.66 0.81
CA ALA A 65 -13.72 -13.68 0.71
C ALA A 65 -13.98 -14.42 2.04
N HIS A 66 -13.08 -14.28 3.02
CA HIS A 66 -13.19 -14.88 4.35
C HIS A 66 -13.33 -13.82 5.46
N ASP A 67 -13.83 -12.62 5.10
CA ASP A 67 -14.17 -11.54 6.04
C ASP A 67 -13.01 -11.11 6.96
N LEU A 68 -11.76 -11.17 6.46
CA LEU A 68 -10.65 -10.64 7.23
C LEU A 68 -10.68 -9.11 7.25
N PRO A 69 -10.60 -8.46 8.43
CA PRO A 69 -10.72 -7.01 8.59
C PRO A 69 -9.40 -6.30 8.24
N ILE A 70 -8.96 -6.43 6.99
CA ILE A 70 -7.64 -5.98 6.54
C ILE A 70 -7.71 -4.56 5.98
N THR A 71 -6.70 -3.75 6.30
CA THR A 71 -6.46 -2.46 5.62
C THR A 71 -5.00 -2.32 5.23
N ALA A 72 -4.73 -1.74 4.06
CA ALA A 72 -3.38 -1.36 3.67
C ALA A 72 -3.05 0.06 4.15
N MET A 73 -1.79 0.26 4.48
CA MET A 73 -1.19 1.53 4.86
C MET A 73 0.04 1.77 4.00
N TYR A 74 0.12 2.96 3.39
CA TYR A 74 1.30 3.43 2.69
C TYR A 74 1.97 4.55 3.49
N ALA A 75 3.27 4.38 3.70
CA ALA A 75 4.18 5.28 4.39
C ALA A 75 5.60 4.98 3.89
N THR A 76 6.52 5.92 4.09
CA THR A 76 7.97 5.70 3.92
C THR A 76 8.66 5.70 5.28
N SER A 77 9.94 5.36 5.35
CA SER A 77 10.69 5.44 6.61
C SER A 77 10.86 6.88 7.10
N GLU A 78 10.88 7.80 6.14
CA GLU A 78 11.08 9.24 6.31
C GLU A 78 9.79 9.97 6.70
N THR A 79 8.63 9.30 6.61
CA THR A 79 7.31 9.91 6.77
C THR A 79 6.45 9.10 7.72
N ALA A 80 5.38 9.72 8.22
CA ALA A 80 4.30 9.00 8.87
C ALA A 80 3.28 8.47 7.83
N THR A 81 2.09 8.05 8.27
CA THR A 81 1.11 7.40 7.38
C THR A 81 0.51 8.38 6.39
N LEU A 82 0.78 8.17 5.10
CA LEU A 82 0.35 9.10 4.05
C LEU A 82 -0.96 8.69 3.38
N MET A 83 -1.18 7.38 3.19
CA MET A 83 -2.40 6.87 2.58
C MET A 83 -2.85 5.59 3.25
N THR A 84 -4.17 5.37 3.29
CA THR A 84 -4.75 4.13 3.83
C THR A 84 -5.89 3.63 2.95
N THR A 85 -6.22 2.35 3.09
CA THR A 85 -7.51 1.83 2.63
C THR A 85 -8.55 1.99 3.74
N LYS A 86 -9.79 1.54 3.51
CA LYS A 86 -10.83 1.49 4.54
C LYS A 86 -11.23 0.05 4.81
N LEU A 87 -11.72 -0.22 6.02
CA LEU A 87 -12.45 -1.45 6.29
C LEU A 87 -13.76 -1.43 5.50
N GLY A 88 -14.07 -2.54 4.84
CA GLY A 88 -15.29 -2.72 4.09
C GLY A 88 -15.17 -3.82 3.06
N SER A 89 -16.28 -4.14 2.40
CA SER A 89 -16.38 -5.25 1.45
C SER A 89 -16.42 -4.77 0.00
N SER A 90 -16.55 -3.45 -0.24
CA SER A 90 -16.59 -2.90 -1.59
C SER A 90 -15.21 -2.99 -2.24
N PRO A 91 -15.11 -3.25 -3.56
CA PRO A 91 -13.84 -3.11 -4.29
C PRO A 91 -13.16 -1.75 -4.08
N SER A 92 -13.95 -0.68 -3.95
CA SER A 92 -13.44 0.67 -3.70
C SER A 92 -12.85 0.85 -2.30
N ASP A 93 -13.21 0.02 -1.32
CA ASP A 93 -12.65 0.08 0.05
C ASP A 93 -11.19 -0.38 0.09
N ARG A 94 -10.78 -1.18 -0.90
CA ARG A 94 -9.42 -1.74 -1.06
C ARG A 94 -8.42 -0.76 -1.66
N LEU A 95 -8.90 0.37 -2.20
CA LEU A 95 -8.06 1.37 -2.84
C LEU A 95 -7.47 2.35 -1.81
N LEU A 96 -6.23 2.78 -2.04
CA LEU A 96 -5.56 3.77 -1.19
C LEU A 96 -6.21 5.14 -1.38
N ARG A 97 -6.25 5.92 -0.30
CA ARG A 97 -6.73 7.31 -0.32
C ARG A 97 -5.99 8.14 0.71
N LEU A 98 -5.97 9.46 0.50
CA LEU A 98 -5.44 10.41 1.47
C LEU A 98 -6.41 10.52 2.65
N PRO A 99 -5.97 10.30 3.90
CA PRO A 99 -6.84 10.33 5.08
C PRO A 99 -7.15 11.76 5.58
N GLY A 100 -6.79 12.80 4.82
CA GLY A 100 -6.97 14.21 5.19
C GLY A 100 -5.74 14.89 5.82
N GLY A 101 -4.56 14.24 5.74
CA GLY A 101 -3.29 14.84 6.14
C GLY A 101 -2.72 15.84 5.13
N SER A 102 -1.47 16.28 5.34
CA SER A 102 -0.81 17.28 4.48
C SER A 102 -0.26 16.74 3.17
N ALA A 103 -0.25 15.41 2.99
CA ALA A 103 0.21 14.76 1.78
C ALA A 103 -0.66 15.15 0.57
N ARG A 104 -0.02 15.31 -0.59
CA ARG A 104 -0.65 15.70 -1.85
C ARG A 104 -0.27 14.70 -2.94
N LEU A 105 -1.10 14.63 -3.97
CA LEU A 105 -0.78 13.92 -5.20
C LEU A 105 -0.54 14.94 -6.29
N ILE A 106 0.64 14.86 -6.91
CA ILE A 106 1.00 15.67 -8.07
C ILE A 106 1.13 14.77 -9.30
N GLN A 107 0.79 15.32 -10.46
CA GLN A 107 0.87 14.58 -11.71
C GLN A 107 2.32 14.23 -12.01
N TYR A 108 2.62 12.95 -12.22
CA TYR A 108 3.94 12.52 -12.64
C TYR A 108 4.05 12.61 -14.16
N HIS A 109 5.03 13.39 -14.63
CA HIS A 109 5.36 13.52 -16.04
C HIS A 109 6.69 12.80 -16.30
N ALA A 110 6.62 11.60 -16.90
CA ALA A 110 7.82 10.92 -17.34
C ALA A 110 8.54 11.79 -18.39
N VAL A 111 9.84 12.00 -18.22
CA VAL A 111 10.66 12.69 -19.23
C VAL A 111 10.64 11.84 -20.50
N ALA A 112 9.95 12.33 -21.54
CA ALA A 112 9.95 11.70 -22.85
C ALA A 112 11.38 11.75 -23.42
N LYS A 113 12.14 10.65 -23.28
CA LYS A 113 13.36 10.48 -24.06
C LYS A 113 12.93 10.31 -25.51
N THR A 114 13.43 11.20 -26.37
CA THR A 114 13.12 11.35 -27.79
C THR A 114 12.95 10.00 -28.50
N GLY A 115 11.75 9.75 -29.05
CA GLY A 115 11.47 8.61 -29.94
C GLY A 115 10.22 7.78 -29.60
N ASP A 116 9.65 7.90 -28.41
CA ASP A 116 8.46 7.12 -28.01
C ASP A 116 7.17 7.78 -28.52
N THR A 117 6.80 7.51 -29.77
CA THR A 117 5.42 7.69 -30.24
C THR A 117 4.60 6.45 -29.89
N SER A 118 3.62 6.64 -29.01
CA SER A 118 2.47 5.77 -28.70
C SER A 118 2.67 4.58 -27.75
N SER A 119 2.26 4.79 -26.50
CA SER A 119 1.43 3.83 -25.75
C SER A 119 0.56 4.61 -24.76
N SER A 120 -0.74 4.28 -24.63
CA SER A 120 -1.65 4.94 -23.69
C SER A 120 -1.37 4.47 -22.27
N SER A 121 -0.20 4.83 -21.74
CA SER A 121 0.13 4.53 -20.35
C SER A 121 -0.83 5.30 -19.43
N PRO A 122 -1.33 4.68 -18.35
CA PRO A 122 -2.20 5.36 -17.41
C PRO A 122 -1.49 6.57 -16.81
N GLN A 123 -2.25 7.63 -16.51
CA GLN A 123 -1.71 8.79 -15.80
C GLN A 123 -1.29 8.36 -14.39
N LEU A 124 -0.04 8.68 -14.04
CA LEU A 124 0.53 8.39 -12.73
C LEU A 124 0.61 9.64 -11.87
N TRP A 125 0.60 9.43 -10.57
CA TRP A 125 0.63 10.47 -9.55
C TRP A 125 1.71 10.15 -8.52
N GLU A 126 2.50 11.14 -8.13
CA GLU A 126 3.49 11.02 -7.06
C GLU A 126 2.91 11.58 -5.76
N VAL A 127 3.12 10.88 -4.65
CA VAL A 127 2.81 11.40 -3.31
C VAL A 127 3.93 12.34 -2.87
N VAL A 128 3.57 13.55 -2.47
CA VAL A 128 4.52 14.56 -1.98
C VAL A 128 4.05 15.17 -0.67
N LEU A 129 4.98 15.68 0.11
CA LEU A 129 4.69 16.44 1.33
C LEU A 129 5.32 17.83 1.29
N PRO A 130 4.58 18.88 1.73
CA PRO A 130 5.15 20.20 1.88
C PRO A 130 6.06 20.29 3.11
N SER A 131 7.00 21.22 3.09
CA SER A 131 7.82 21.51 4.27
C SER A 131 6.95 21.99 5.43
N GLY A 132 7.35 21.64 6.65
CA GLY A 132 6.63 22.00 7.87
C GLY A 132 5.35 21.21 8.15
N ALA A 133 4.95 20.25 7.30
CA ALA A 133 3.89 19.32 7.69
C ALA A 133 4.35 18.42 8.86
N PRO A 134 3.44 18.01 9.76
CA PRO A 134 3.79 17.13 10.88
C PRO A 134 4.34 15.76 10.45
N GLU A 135 3.91 15.30 9.27
CA GLU A 135 4.26 14.02 8.66
C GLU A 135 5.60 14.10 7.88
N SER A 136 6.18 15.30 7.77
CA SER A 136 7.31 15.56 6.89
C SER A 136 8.64 15.10 7.49
N PRO A 137 9.58 14.69 6.61
CA PRO A 137 10.93 14.34 7.05
C PRO A 137 11.73 15.56 7.51
N HIS A 138 12.97 15.28 7.91
CA HIS A 138 13.98 16.31 8.11
C HIS A 138 14.16 17.18 6.86
N SER A 139 14.39 18.48 7.06
CA SER A 139 14.46 19.50 5.99
C SER A 139 15.51 19.24 4.92
N SER A 140 16.55 18.44 5.21
CA SER A 140 17.58 18.06 4.24
C SER A 140 17.10 17.15 3.10
N LEU A 141 15.87 16.62 3.18
CA LEU A 141 15.29 15.74 2.16
C LEU A 141 14.37 16.47 1.18
N PHE A 142 14.17 17.78 1.37
CA PHE A 142 13.32 18.60 0.52
C PHE A 142 14.04 19.02 -0.74
N SER A 143 13.28 19.08 -1.83
CA SER A 143 13.73 19.63 -3.10
C SER A 143 13.58 21.16 -3.10
N ASP A 144 14.11 21.83 -4.13
CA ASP A 144 14.10 23.30 -4.23
C ASP A 144 12.68 23.90 -4.32
N ASP A 145 11.67 23.09 -4.64
CA ASP A 145 10.26 23.46 -4.68
C ASP A 145 9.55 23.33 -3.31
N ASP A 146 10.33 23.08 -2.25
CA ASP A 146 9.86 22.94 -0.87
C ASP A 146 8.94 21.72 -0.66
N LEU A 147 9.06 20.71 -1.53
CA LEU A 147 8.39 19.42 -1.44
C LEU A 147 9.38 18.28 -1.13
N TYR A 148 8.94 17.37 -0.27
CA TYR A 148 9.52 16.04 -0.16
C TYR A 148 8.84 15.13 -1.18
N HIS A 149 9.62 14.64 -2.14
CA HIS A 149 9.20 13.70 -3.17
C HIS A 149 9.46 12.26 -2.71
N THR A 150 8.40 11.47 -2.54
CA THR A 150 8.58 10.06 -2.12
C THR A 150 9.18 9.19 -3.24
N GLY A 151 9.05 9.62 -4.50
CA GLY A 151 9.41 8.82 -5.66
C GLY A 151 8.45 7.65 -5.93
N ASP A 152 7.38 7.54 -5.17
CA ASP A 152 6.40 6.46 -5.25
C ASP A 152 5.21 6.88 -6.11
N LEU A 153 4.89 6.05 -7.11
CA LEU A 153 3.89 6.35 -8.14
C LEU A 153 2.61 5.57 -7.93
N PHE A 154 1.50 6.23 -8.23
CA PHE A 154 0.15 5.73 -8.05
C PHE A 154 -0.70 5.96 -9.29
N GLU A 155 -1.62 5.03 -9.56
CA GLU A 155 -2.66 5.18 -10.59
C GLU A 155 -3.98 5.51 -9.92
N GLU A 156 -4.69 6.52 -10.41
CA GLU A 156 -6.04 6.85 -9.97
C GLU A 156 -7.04 5.92 -10.68
N VAL A 157 -7.59 4.94 -9.94
CA VAL A 157 -8.55 3.97 -10.48
C VAL A 157 -9.98 4.54 -10.47
N GLN A 158 -10.27 5.36 -9.47
CA GLN A 158 -11.50 6.12 -9.32
C GLN A 158 -11.15 7.45 -8.67
N ARG A 159 -11.97 8.48 -8.86
CA ARG A 159 -11.74 9.82 -8.27
C ARG A 159 -11.34 9.74 -6.79
N GLY A 160 -10.10 10.13 -6.48
CA GLY A 160 -9.52 10.14 -5.14
C GLY A 160 -9.12 8.77 -4.57
N LEU A 161 -9.15 7.70 -5.38
CA LEU A 161 -8.87 6.32 -5.00
C LEU A 161 -7.78 5.71 -5.89
N TYR A 162 -6.74 5.19 -5.27
CA TYR A 162 -5.47 4.92 -5.94
C TYR A 162 -4.96 3.50 -5.74
N THR A 163 -4.17 3.02 -6.70
CA THR A 163 -3.37 1.79 -6.62
C THR A 163 -1.89 2.14 -6.73
N PHE A 164 -1.05 1.53 -5.90
CA PHE A 164 0.40 1.69 -5.99
C PHE A 164 0.98 1.02 -7.24
N ARG A 165 1.90 1.71 -7.93
CA ARG A 165 2.53 1.27 -9.19
C ARG A 165 4.06 1.16 -9.13
N GLY A 166 4.66 1.33 -7.94
CA GLY A 166 6.10 1.20 -7.76
C GLY A 166 6.82 2.54 -7.69
N ARG A 167 8.15 2.48 -7.60
CA ARG A 167 9.04 3.64 -7.56
C ARG A 167 9.33 4.15 -8.95
N LYS A 168 9.52 5.46 -9.11
CA LYS A 168 9.89 6.08 -10.39
C LYS A 168 11.22 5.56 -10.96
N ASP A 169 12.15 5.14 -10.09
CA ASP A 169 13.48 4.67 -10.48
C ASP A 169 13.53 3.17 -10.87
N ASP A 170 12.45 2.42 -10.64
CA ASP A 170 12.39 0.96 -10.85
C ASP A 170 11.67 0.55 -12.16
N TRP A 171 11.38 1.49 -13.05
CA TRP A 171 10.60 1.21 -14.27
C TRP A 171 11.42 0.46 -15.32
N LEU A 172 11.00 -0.77 -15.63
CA LEU A 172 11.54 -1.56 -16.74
C LEU A 172 10.79 -1.25 -18.04
N LYS A 173 11.53 -0.85 -19.08
CA LYS A 173 11.00 -0.77 -20.45
C LYS A 173 11.35 -2.05 -21.20
N THR A 174 10.33 -2.80 -21.61
CA THR A 174 10.50 -3.94 -22.53
C THR A 174 10.26 -3.50 -23.96
N VAL A 175 11.25 -3.70 -24.83
CA VAL A 175 11.07 -3.55 -26.29
C VAL A 175 10.61 -4.89 -26.86
N MET A 176 9.54 -4.90 -27.65
CA MET A 176 9.16 -6.07 -28.43
C MET A 176 10.16 -6.22 -29.56
N ALA A 177 10.95 -7.29 -29.57
CA ALA A 177 11.75 -7.65 -30.74
C ALA A 177 10.79 -8.13 -31.84
N SER A 178 10.66 -7.36 -32.92
CA SER A 178 10.00 -7.87 -34.12
C SER A 178 10.82 -9.04 -34.66
N ALA A 179 10.21 -10.22 -34.76
CA ALA A 179 10.79 -11.35 -35.44
C ALA A 179 11.05 -10.98 -36.91
N ILE A 180 12.30 -11.12 -37.34
CA ILE A 180 12.74 -11.00 -38.75
C ILE A 180 12.54 -12.36 -39.42
#